data_AF-A0A7X7FW11-F1
#
_entry.id   AF-A0A7X7FW11-F1
#
_cell.length_a   1.000
_cell.length_b   1.000
_cell.length_c   1.000
_cell.angle_alpha   90.00
_cell.angle_beta   90.00
_cell.angle_gamma   90.00
#
_symmetry.space_group_name_H-M   'P 1'
#
loop_
_entity.id
_entity.type
_entity.pdbx_description
1 polymer ?
#
loop_
_entity_poly.entity_id
_entity_poly.type
_entity_poly.pdbx_seq_one_letter_code
_entity_poly.pdbx_strand_id
1 'polypeptide(L)' 'GHVAQNILLQATALQLGGVPVGAFDDEQAARVLRLPKDTRVLYLLPIGHPR' A
#
# COMPACT_ATOMS: atom_id res chain seq x y z
N GLY A 1 6.45 0.38 8.38
CA GLY A 1 5.53 0.97 9.37
C GLY A 1 5.37 2.47 9.19
N HIS A 2 6.39 3.25 9.56
CA HIS A 2 6.30 4.72 9.60
C HIS A 2 5.77 5.39 8.32
N VAL A 3 6.25 5.00 7.14
CA VAL A 3 5.77 5.56 5.86
C VAL A 3 4.28 5.29 5.65
N ALA A 4 3.81 4.05 5.92
CA ALA A 4 2.41 3.70 5.78
C ALA A 4 1.53 4.53 6.72
N GLN A 5 1.97 4.75 7.96
CA GLN A 5 1.26 5.60 8.92
C GLN A 5 1.15 7.04 8.44
N ASN A 6 2.21 7.61 7.87
CA ASN A 6 2.17 8.98 7.33
C ASN A 6 1.16 9.08 6.18
N ILE A 7 1.10 8.08 5.30
CA ILE A 7 0.12 8.05 4.22
C ILE A 7 -1.31 7.93 4.79
N LEU A 8 -1.54 7.09 5.80
CA LEU A 8 -2.86 6.94 6.43
C LEU A 8 -3.32 8.21 7.15
N LEU A 9 -2.41 8.93 7.81
CA LEU A 9 -2.69 10.23 8.42
C LEU A 9 -3.08 11.26 7.37
N GLN A 10 -2.35 11.30 6.25
CA GLN A 10 -2.68 12.22 5.16
C GLN A 10 -3.99 11.85 4.45
N ALA A 11 -4.26 10.56 4.25
CA ALA A 11 -5.54 10.08 3.73
C ALA A 11 -6.69 10.54 4.62
N THR A 12 -6.54 10.38 5.95
CA THR A 12 -7.51 10.87 6.94
C THR A 12 -7.75 12.37 6.80
N ALA A 13 -6.67 13.16 6.69
CA ALA A 13 -6.76 14.62 6.52
C ALA A 13 -7.49 15.03 5.24
N LEU A 14 -7.40 14.22 4.19
CA LEU A 14 -8.08 14.40 2.90
C LEU A 14 -9.49 13.78 2.86
N GLN A 15 -10.01 13.28 3.99
CA GLN A 15 -11.29 12.57 4.09
C GLN A 15 -11.36 11.31 3.20
N LEU A 16 -10.21 10.64 3.05
CA LEU A 16 -10.07 9.34 2.41
C LEU A 16 -9.88 8.24 3.47
N GLY A 17 -10.32 7.02 3.13
CA GLY A 17 -10.01 5.81 3.89
C GLY A 17 -8.79 5.08 3.33
N GLY A 18 -8.09 4.33 4.18
CA GLY A 18 -6.98 3.48 3.77
C GLY A 18 -6.78 2.28 4.70
N VAL A 19 -6.28 1.17 4.16
CA VAL A 19 -6.04 -0.07 4.92
C VAL A 19 -4.65 -0.63 4.60
N PRO A 20 -3.77 -0.85 5.60
CA PRO A 20 -2.52 -1.55 5.36
C PRO A 20 -2.77 -3.04 5.16
N VAL A 21 -2.32 -3.60 4.03
CA VAL A 21 -2.42 -5.03 3.72
C VAL A 21 -1.02 -5.63 3.73
N GLY A 22 -0.76 -6.49 4.72
CA GLY A 22 0.51 -7.19 4.89
C GLY A 22 0.53 -8.62 4.36
N ALA A 23 -0.63 -9.17 3.99
CA ALA A 23 -0.76 -10.52 3.43
C ALA A 23 -1.27 -10.45 1.99
N PHE A 24 -0.41 -10.79 1.04
CA PHE A 24 -0.69 -10.85 -0.40
C PHE A 24 0.34 -11.79 -1.07
N ASP A 25 0.19 -12.07 -2.36
CA ASP A 25 1.18 -12.82 -3.13
C ASP A 25 2.30 -11.86 -3.62
N ASP A 26 3.45 -11.90 -2.94
CA ASP A 26 4.60 -11.05 -3.21
C ASP A 26 5.12 -11.18 -4.65
N GLU A 27 5.19 -12.40 -5.18
CA GLU A 27 5.72 -12.62 -6.52
C GLU A 27 4.76 -12.10 -7.58
N GLN A 28 3.47 -12.37 -7.40
CA GLN A 28 2.44 -11.86 -8.29
C GLN A 28 2.41 -10.33 -8.27
N ALA A 29 2.47 -9.72 -7.08
CA ALA A 29 2.51 -8.27 -6.93
C ALA A 29 3.74 -7.67 -7.64
N ALA A 30 4.92 -8.25 -7.45
CA ALA A 30 6.15 -7.80 -8.12
C ALA A 30 6.06 -7.92 -9.65
N ARG A 31 5.48 -9.01 -10.17
CA ARG A 31 5.26 -9.21 -11.61
C ARG A 31 4.30 -8.17 -12.19
N VAL A 32 3.15 -7.96 -11.54
CA VAL A 32 2.12 -7.01 -11.99
C VAL A 32 2.67 -5.57 -11.99
N LEU A 33 3.41 -5.20 -10.95
CA LEU A 33 4.05 -3.89 -10.82
C LEU A 33 5.33 -3.73 -11.66
N ARG A 34 5.79 -4.79 -12.34
CA ARG A 34 7.02 -4.84 -13.14
C ARG A 34 8.26 -4.36 -12.36
N LEU A 35 8.37 -4.80 -11.11
CA LEU A 35 9.46 -4.36 -10.24
C LEU A 35 10.82 -4.93 -10.68
N PRO A 36 11.92 -4.19 -10.47
CA PRO A 36 13.28 -4.72 -10.59
C PRO A 36 13.50 -5.96 -9.71
N LYS A 37 14.44 -6.84 -10.12
CA LYS A 37 14.72 -8.11 -9.42
C LYS A 37 15.16 -7.95 -7.96
N ASP A 38 15.73 -6.80 -7.62
CA ASP A 38 16.24 -6.44 -6.30
C ASP A 38 15.23 -5.65 -5.46
N THR A 39 14.00 -5.48 -5.95
CA THR A 39 12.92 -4.79 -5.24
C THR A 39 11.86 -5.79 -4.77
N ARG A 40 11.38 -5.63 -3.54
CA ARG A 40 10.28 -6.43 -2.98
C ARG A 40 9.13 -5.56 -2.51
N VAL A 41 7.90 -6.04 -2.65
CA VAL A 41 6.71 -5.37 -2.11
C VAL A 41 6.65 -5.65 -0.61
N LEU A 42 6.72 -4.61 0.23
CA LEU A 42 6.64 -4.77 1.68
C LEU A 42 5.19 -4.73 2.19
N TYR A 43 4.37 -3.88 1.58
CA TYR A 43 2.98 -3.62 1.96
C TYR A 43 2.22 -3.12 0.75
N LEU A 44 0.95 -3.50 0.64
CA LEU A 44 -0.02 -2.80 -0.21
C LEU A 44 -0.85 -1.87 0.67
N LEU A 45 -1.15 -0.67 0.16
CA LEU A 45 -1.90 0.36 0.90
C LEU A 45 -3.00 0.96 0.01
N PRO A 46 -4.14 0.28 -0.17
CA PRO A 46 -5.27 0.84 -0.89
C PRO A 46 -5.78 2.12 -0.20
N ILE A 47 -6.05 3.15 -1.00
CA ILE A 47 -6.61 4.45 -0.57
C ILE A 47 -7.82 4.77 -1.44
N GLY A 48 -8.89 5.31 -0.85
CA GLY A 48 -10.07 5.72 -1.60
C GLY A 48 -11.14 6.39 -0.75
N HIS A 49 -12.28 6.72 -1.36
CA HIS A 49 -13.42 7.25 -0.63
C HIS A 49 -14.18 6.12 0.08
N PRO A 50 -14.52 6.27 1.38
CA PRO A 50 -15.44 5.37 2.05
C PRO A 50 -16.78 5.27 1.29
N ARG A 51 -17.37 4.08 1.26
CA ARG A 51 -18.71 3.85 0.70
C ARG A 51 -19.74 3.84 1.82
#